data_AF-A0A0J9YCY9-F1
#
_entry.id   AF-A0A0J9YCY9-F1
#
_cell.length_a   1.000
_cell.length_b   1.000
_cell.length_c   1.000
_cell.angle_alpha   90.00
_cell.angle_beta   90.00
_cell.angle_gamma   90.00
#
_symmetry.space_group_name_H-M   'P 1'
#
loop_
_entity.id
_entity.type
_entity.pdbx_description
1 polymer ?
#
loop_
_entity_poly.entity_id
_entity_poly.type
_entity_poly.pdbx_seq_one_letter_code
_entity_poly.pdbx_strand_id
1 'polypeptide(L)'
;QDECASGANDCDRNARCIDTDDGYLCACRNGYLDQSSDLVNKPGRICVAERDECKDGTHKCSPNAICTDTVQGYVCRCKQDLLILTNPQ
;
A
#
# COMPACT_ATOMS: atom_id res chain seq x y z
N GLN A 1 -0.69 -16.64 26.38
CA GLN A 1 0.09 -17.65 25.63
C GLN A 1 0.91 -16.86 24.65
N ASP A 2 2.17 -17.20 24.37
CA ASP A 2 2.96 -16.40 23.42
C ASP A 2 2.90 -17.03 22.02
N GLU A 3 1.98 -16.57 21.19
CA GLU A 3 1.82 -17.07 19.81
C GLU A 3 2.98 -16.63 18.90
N CYS A 4 3.70 -15.57 19.27
CA CYS A 4 4.85 -15.07 18.53
C CYS A 4 6.10 -15.95 18.76
N ALA A 5 6.37 -16.36 20.00
CA ALA A 5 7.49 -17.24 20.34
C ALA A 5 7.25 -18.69 19.89
N SER A 6 5.99 -19.15 19.93
CA SER A 6 5.62 -20.50 19.49
C SER A 6 5.42 -20.61 17.97
N GLY A 7 5.31 -19.49 17.26
CA GLY A 7 4.99 -19.45 15.83
C GLY A 7 3.54 -19.82 15.51
N ALA A 8 2.66 -19.87 16.52
CA ALA A 8 1.24 -20.17 16.38
C ALA A 8 0.43 -18.93 15.92
N ASN A 9 0.92 -18.21 14.93
CA ASN A 9 0.30 -17.03 14.35
C ASN A 9 0.23 -17.12 12.82
N ASP A 10 -0.69 -16.39 12.22
CA ASP A 10 -0.87 -16.29 10.77
C ASP A 10 -0.39 -14.95 10.19
N CYS A 11 0.54 -14.27 10.87
CA CYS A 11 1.13 -13.02 10.36
C CYS A 11 1.79 -13.22 8.99
N ASP A 12 1.73 -12.20 8.12
CA ASP A 12 2.51 -12.18 6.89
C ASP A 12 4.02 -12.28 7.23
N ARG A 13 4.80 -12.90 6.35
CA ARG A 13 6.26 -13.00 6.52
C ARG A 13 6.96 -11.63 6.65
N ASN A 14 6.38 -10.59 6.05
CA ASN A 14 6.86 -9.22 6.08
C ASN A 14 6.17 -8.40 7.20
N ALA A 15 5.45 -9.05 8.11
CA ALA A 15 4.92 -8.44 9.32
C ALA A 15 5.82 -8.72 10.54
N ARG A 16 5.54 -8.00 11.62
CA ARG A 16 5.97 -8.29 12.99
C ARG A 16 4.78 -8.87 13.75
N CYS A 17 5.02 -9.94 14.50
CA CYS A 17 4.07 -10.46 15.48
C CYS A 17 4.25 -9.70 16.80
N ILE A 18 3.14 -9.39 17.47
CA ILE A 18 3.09 -8.67 18.74
C ILE A 18 2.20 -9.49 19.67
N ASP A 19 2.78 -10.08 20.69
CA ASP A 19 2.05 -10.80 21.73
C ASP A 19 1.26 -9.80 22.60
N THR A 20 0.03 -10.16 22.96
CA THR A 20 -0.87 -9.36 23.79
C THR A 20 -1.54 -10.23 24.85
N ASP A 21 -2.12 -9.60 25.86
CA ASP A 21 -2.84 -10.35 26.90
C ASP A 21 -4.06 -11.11 26.34
N ASP A 22 -4.62 -10.65 25.21
CA ASP A 22 -5.80 -11.21 24.52
C ASP A 22 -5.43 -12.08 23.30
N GLY A 23 -4.16 -12.46 23.13
CA GLY A 23 -3.65 -13.25 22.00
C GLY A 23 -2.52 -12.53 21.29
N TYR A 24 -2.64 -12.27 19.99
CA TYR A 24 -1.59 -11.60 19.22
C TYR A 24 -2.13 -10.68 18.13
N LEU A 25 -1.31 -9.70 17.77
CA LEU A 25 -1.52 -8.79 16.64
C LEU A 25 -0.38 -8.92 15.63
N CYS A 26 -0.67 -8.62 14.37
CA CYS A 26 0.34 -8.52 13.33
C CYS A 26 0.35 -7.09 12.78
N ALA A 27 1.53 -6.59 12.48
CA ALA A 27 1.69 -5.29 11.84
C ALA A 27 2.75 -5.37 10.75
N CYS A 28 2.50 -4.82 9.57
CA CYS A 28 3.50 -4.79 8.50
C CYS A 28 4.79 -4.08 8.96
N ARG A 29 5.94 -4.57 8.50
CA ARG A 29 7.24 -3.92 8.73
C ARG A 29 7.32 -2.60 7.95
N ASN A 30 8.23 -1.73 8.35
CA ASN A 30 8.49 -0.48 7.63
C ASN A 30 8.80 -0.75 6.15
N GLY A 31 8.23 0.06 5.26
CA GLY A 31 8.32 -0.15 3.81
C GLY A 31 7.34 -1.19 3.26
N TYR A 32 6.36 -1.63 4.06
CA TYR A 32 5.27 -2.50 3.63
C TYR A 32 3.91 -1.92 4.03
N LEU A 33 2.97 -1.97 3.08
CA LEU A 33 1.59 -1.57 3.27
C LEU A 33 0.72 -2.78 3.57
N ASP A 34 -0.23 -2.58 4.49
CA ASP A 34 -1.20 -3.60 4.85
C ASP A 34 -2.36 -3.59 3.84
N GLN A 35 -2.53 -4.70 3.13
CA GLN A 35 -3.63 -4.97 2.21
C GLN A 35 -4.52 -6.12 2.69
N SER A 36 -4.48 -6.43 3.99
CA SER A 36 -5.35 -7.44 4.59
C SER A 36 -6.81 -7.09 4.35
N SER A 37 -7.65 -8.08 4.06
CA SER A 37 -9.07 -7.88 3.79
C SER A 37 -9.85 -7.33 4.99
N ASP A 38 -9.34 -7.56 6.21
CA ASP A 38 -9.89 -7.06 7.46
C ASP A 38 -8.78 -6.37 8.27
N LEU A 39 -8.64 -5.07 8.02
CA LEU A 39 -7.62 -4.23 8.66
C LEU A 39 -7.84 -4.05 10.18
N VAL A 40 -9.04 -4.34 10.68
CA VAL A 40 -9.41 -4.10 12.09
C VAL A 40 -9.12 -5.34 12.92
N ASN A 41 -9.62 -6.50 12.50
CA ASN A 41 -9.51 -7.73 13.29
C ASN A 41 -8.33 -8.61 12.87
N LYS A 42 -7.87 -8.48 11.62
CA LYS A 42 -6.77 -9.27 11.08
C LYS A 42 -5.76 -8.40 10.31
N PRO A 43 -5.17 -7.38 10.95
CA PRO A 43 -4.12 -6.58 10.33
C PRO A 43 -2.88 -7.43 10.04
N GLY A 44 -2.02 -6.99 9.14
CA GLY A 44 -0.69 -7.56 8.89
C GLY A 44 -0.69 -9.00 8.38
N ARG A 45 -1.79 -9.45 7.75
CA ARG A 45 -1.91 -10.77 7.09
C ARG A 45 -1.50 -10.73 5.62
N ILE A 46 -1.55 -9.54 5.01
CA ILE A 46 -1.08 -9.29 3.65
C ILE A 46 -0.24 -8.02 3.68
N CYS A 47 1.08 -8.16 3.64
CA CYS A 47 2.01 -7.04 3.63
C CYS A 47 2.74 -6.97 2.29
N VAL A 48 2.43 -5.93 1.51
CA VAL A 48 3.04 -5.68 0.20
C VAL A 48 4.07 -4.58 0.29
N ALA A 49 5.21 -4.74 -0.38
CA ALA A 49 6.26 -3.73 -0.36
C ALA A 49 5.73 -2.40 -0.93
N GLU A 50 6.03 -1.31 -0.25
CA GLU A 50 5.87 0.03 -0.79
C GLU A 50 6.73 0.13 -2.05
N ARG A 51 6.09 0.42 -3.17
CA ARG A 51 6.76 0.56 -4.45
C ARG A 51 6.28 1.85 -5.08
N ASP A 52 7.23 2.67 -5.49
CA ASP A 52 6.94 3.87 -6.25
C ASP A 52 6.89 3.50 -7.73
N GLU A 53 5.70 3.14 -8.23
CA GLU A 53 5.56 2.76 -9.64
C GLU A 53 5.93 3.87 -10.61
N CYS A 54 5.88 5.13 -10.15
CA CYS A 54 6.28 6.30 -10.92
C CYS A 54 7.80 6.36 -11.11
N LYS A 55 8.58 6.10 -10.06
CA LYS A 55 10.05 6.02 -10.13
C LYS A 55 10.56 4.76 -10.81
N ASP A 56 9.91 3.62 -10.54
CA ASP A 56 10.32 2.32 -11.07
C ASP A 56 9.95 2.16 -12.54
N GLY A 57 9.15 3.07 -13.11
CA GLY A 57 8.70 3.01 -14.49
C GLY A 57 7.75 1.85 -14.79
N THR A 58 7.17 1.24 -13.75
CA THR A 58 6.22 0.12 -13.87
C THR A 58 4.76 0.58 -13.99
N HIS A 59 4.51 1.89 -13.90
CA HIS A 59 3.19 2.48 -14.05
C HIS A 59 2.61 2.31 -15.47
N LYS A 60 1.29 2.33 -15.60
CA LYS A 60 0.57 2.25 -16.89
C LYS A 60 -0.04 3.57 -17.33
N CYS A 61 0.40 4.69 -16.75
CA CYS A 61 -0.06 6.01 -17.15
C CYS A 61 0.17 6.29 -18.64
N SER A 62 -0.74 7.04 -19.26
CA SER A 62 -0.55 7.57 -20.60
C SER A 62 0.73 8.43 -20.67
N PRO A 63 1.45 8.47 -21.81
CA PRO A 63 2.58 9.40 -22.02
C PRO A 63 2.22 10.87 -21.75
N ASN A 64 0.93 11.21 -21.90
CA ASN A 64 0.39 12.55 -21.65
C ASN A 64 -0.23 12.72 -20.25
N ALA A 65 0.07 11.82 -19.33
CA ALA A 65 -0.34 11.92 -17.93
C ALA A 65 0.86 12.13 -17.00
N ILE A 66 0.59 12.70 -15.84
CA ILE A 66 1.47 12.82 -14.69
C ILE A 66 1.17 11.63 -13.77
N CYS A 67 2.20 10.84 -13.47
CA CYS A 67 2.13 9.79 -12.46
C CYS A 67 2.36 10.41 -11.08
N THR A 68 1.55 10.06 -10.10
CA THR A 68 1.72 10.42 -8.70
C THR A 68 1.63 9.17 -7.86
N ASP A 69 2.71 8.85 -7.16
CA ASP A 69 2.78 7.72 -6.25
C ASP A 69 1.93 7.98 -4.99
N THR A 70 1.34 6.93 -4.46
CA THR A 70 0.43 6.96 -3.31
C THR A 70 0.62 5.74 -2.43
N VAL A 71 0.16 5.82 -1.18
CA VAL A 71 0.14 4.66 -0.26
C VAL A 71 -0.77 3.51 -0.71
N GLN A 72 -1.52 3.66 -1.80
CA GLN A 72 -2.40 2.61 -2.36
C GLN A 72 -1.97 2.19 -3.78
N GLY A 73 -0.74 2.54 -4.20
CA GLY A 73 -0.22 2.36 -5.56
C GLY A 73 0.01 3.72 -6.21
N TYR A 74 -0.51 3.99 -7.40
CA TYR A 74 -0.29 5.27 -8.09
C TYR A 74 -1.55 5.80 -8.76
N VAL A 75 -1.60 7.11 -8.97
CA VAL A 75 -2.66 7.80 -9.71
C VAL A 75 -2.06 8.47 -10.93
N CYS A 76 -2.74 8.33 -12.08
CA CYS A 76 -2.41 9.05 -13.30
C CYS A 76 -3.37 10.23 -13.50
N ARG A 77 -2.83 11.45 -13.66
CA ARG A 77 -3.62 12.65 -13.96
C ARG A 77 -3.22 13.20 -15.31
N CYS A 78 -4.17 13.48 -16.21
CA CYS A 78 -3.85 14.10 -17.50
C CYS A 78 -3.11 15.42 -17.28
N LYS A 79 -2.05 15.66 -18.06
CA LYS A 79 -1.42 16.98 -18.14
C LYS A 79 -2.51 17.94 -18.64
N GLN A 80 -3.00 18.83 -17.78
CA GLN A 80 -3.98 19.84 -18.18
C GLN A 80 -3.26 20.91 -19.00
N ASP A 81 -3.09 20.66 -20.30
CA ASP A 81 -2.59 21.67 -21.24
C ASP A 81 -3.26 21.57 -22.62
N LEU A 82 -4.60 21.34 -22.67
CA LEU A 82 -5.34 21.55 -23.93
C LEU A 82 -6.86 21.78 -23.82
N LEU A 83 -7.38 22.38 -22.75
CA LEU A 83 -8.80 22.79 -22.69
C LEU A 83 -9.06 24.14 -21.98
N ILE A 84 -8.16 25.12 -22.10
CA ILE A 84 -8.55 26.54 -21.96
C ILE A 84 -7.85 27.38 -23.05
N LEU A 85 -7.95 26.96 -24.31
CA LEU A 85 -7.79 27.85 -25.48
C LEU A 85 -9.07 27.88 -26.32
N THR A 86 -10.23 27.77 -25.69
CA THR A 86 -11.44 28.37 -26.27
C THR A 86 -11.76 29.59 -25.44
N ASN A 87 -11.13 30.70 -25.83
CA ASN A 87 -11.82 31.98 -25.81
C ASN A 87 -12.66 32.03 -27.09
N PRO A 88 -14.00 31.91 -27.02
CA PRO A 88 -14.86 32.49 -28.03
C PRO A 88 -15.46 33.77 -27.46
N GLN A 89 -15.12 34.88 -28.12
CA GLN A 89 -15.72 36.22 -28.13
C GLN A 89 -16.78 36.58 -27.07
#